data_AF-A0A3E0DWY6-F1
#
_entry.id   AF-A0A3E0DWY6-F1
#
_cell.length_a   1.000
_cell.length_b   1.000
_cell.length_c   1.000
_cell.angle_alpha   90.00
_cell.angle_beta   90.00
_cell.angle_gamma   90.00
#
_symmetry.space_group_name_H-M   'P 1'
#
loop_
_entity.id
_entity.type
_entity.pdbx_description
1 polymer ?
#
loop_
_entity_poly.entity_id
_entity_poly.type
_entity_poly.pdbx_seq_one_letter_code
_entity_poly.pdbx_strand_id
1 'polypeptide(L)'
;MADSLQKYISKSVPERIEFFSGNFFPEIQGIPTQQLNGFLAGIISDQTENTYVKGLALDRLMDLVFLDTINSRQALNMLIDNWSDDNLFLNVKRIKSLYFLCEHSGKEIEDIFTNYLSNDEAELTAEASFHLGLMNMQKGLLSLDQASSIYSLEKSNTNFMSASKMIENRVDASIFSKIISLTIDILKNVTDSLANGLKEIGVLFFKMEAFSFNFKDGPFYVGFYRVLQGLVNISGQNPKTWLDYRVELSNLFYQFSLVQNQEIKNRLQVSRLSGDFLTKLNNAFFDPFFTLNFSADKSRISARLIELNQLSPEADFLKKLLTLSSEDVKKKADDQSLKSELVKLFSPVSEDTVDSLLLQFTDLDEQAKLFKVFEILSKPSAVQMDDVIIRCCLMLQSMRAYYGNYSEDDRNTLIANLLETAGYLLKDQTRRSKTQTG
;
A
#
# COMPACT_ATOMS: atom_id res chain seq x y z
N MET A 1 -24.08 45.53 -11.22
CA MET A 1 -23.16 44.41 -10.93
C MET A 1 -22.81 44.28 -9.45
N ALA A 2 -22.55 45.35 -8.69
CA ALA A 2 -22.42 45.28 -7.21
C ALA A 2 -23.75 45.05 -6.45
N ASP A 3 -24.88 45.13 -7.17
CA ASP A 3 -26.24 45.17 -6.64
C ASP A 3 -26.77 43.78 -6.23
N SER A 4 -26.26 42.68 -6.82
CA SER A 4 -26.68 41.30 -6.48
C SER A 4 -26.15 40.86 -5.11
N LEU A 5 -24.88 41.17 -4.80
CA LEU A 5 -24.26 40.85 -3.51
C LEU A 5 -24.82 41.69 -2.36
N GLN A 6 -25.15 42.97 -2.59
CA GLN A 6 -25.81 43.79 -1.57
C GLN A 6 -27.24 43.33 -1.27
N LYS A 7 -27.98 42.85 -2.29
CA LYS A 7 -29.32 42.29 -2.12
C LYS A 7 -29.33 40.96 -1.36
N TYR A 8 -28.20 40.24 -1.31
CA TYR A 8 -28.09 38.98 -0.57
C TYR A 8 -28.42 39.14 0.92
N ILE A 9 -27.95 40.22 1.56
CA ILE A 9 -28.13 40.44 3.01
C ILE A 9 -29.62 40.51 3.38
N SER A 10 -30.45 41.07 2.50
CA SER A 10 -31.90 41.16 2.69
C SER A 10 -32.68 39.89 2.36
N LYS A 11 -32.06 38.87 1.74
CA LYS A 11 -32.72 37.60 1.40
C LYS A 11 -33.04 36.79 2.66
N SER A 12 -34.18 36.13 2.67
CA SER A 12 -34.55 35.09 3.64
C SER A 12 -33.67 33.84 3.48
N VAL A 13 -33.65 32.96 4.49
CA VAL A 13 -32.85 31.71 4.43
C VAL A 13 -33.18 30.86 3.19
N PRO A 14 -34.45 30.60 2.83
CA PRO A 14 -34.78 29.85 1.60
C PRO A 14 -34.23 30.49 0.32
N GLU A 15 -34.32 31.82 0.20
CA GLU A 15 -33.80 32.56 -0.96
C GLU A 15 -32.26 32.53 -1.03
N ARG A 16 -31.58 32.52 0.12
CA ARG A 16 -30.12 32.34 0.18
C ARG A 16 -29.70 30.93 -0.22
N ILE A 17 -30.49 29.92 0.18
CA ILE A 17 -30.28 28.53 -0.26
C ILE A 17 -30.45 28.43 -1.78
N GLU A 18 -31.53 28.97 -2.34
CA GLU A 18 -31.79 28.97 -3.79
C GLU A 18 -30.67 29.69 -4.56
N PHE A 19 -30.20 30.83 -4.03
CA PHE A 19 -29.05 31.55 -4.59
C PHE A 19 -27.84 30.63 -4.77
N PHE A 20 -27.41 29.92 -3.72
CA PHE A 20 -26.24 29.05 -3.81
C PHE A 20 -26.48 27.73 -4.56
N SER A 21 -27.70 27.22 -4.57
CA SER A 21 -28.02 25.91 -5.12
C SER A 21 -28.24 25.93 -6.65
N GLY A 22 -28.81 27.03 -7.18
CA GLY A 22 -29.22 27.11 -8.58
C GLY A 22 -28.76 28.37 -9.32
N ASN A 23 -28.76 29.52 -8.66
CA ASN A 23 -28.59 30.81 -9.34
C ASN A 23 -27.20 31.43 -9.19
N PHE A 24 -26.29 30.77 -8.48
CA PHE A 24 -25.00 31.33 -8.10
C PHE A 24 -24.19 31.83 -9.30
N PHE A 25 -23.81 30.93 -10.22
CA PHE A 25 -22.95 31.27 -11.35
C PHE A 25 -23.51 32.37 -12.27
N PRO A 26 -24.81 32.35 -12.63
CA PRO A 26 -25.43 33.47 -13.34
C PRO A 26 -25.34 34.80 -12.58
N GLU A 27 -25.61 34.80 -11.26
CA GLU A 27 -25.64 36.04 -10.46
C GLU A 27 -24.26 36.62 -10.15
N ILE A 28 -23.19 35.82 -10.21
CA ILE A 28 -21.81 36.26 -9.97
C ILE A 28 -21.03 36.59 -11.25
N GLN A 29 -21.65 36.45 -12.42
CA GLN A 29 -20.99 36.68 -13.70
C GLN A 29 -20.50 38.14 -13.81
N GLY A 30 -19.22 38.33 -14.11
CA GLY A 30 -18.61 39.65 -14.26
C GLY A 30 -18.24 40.35 -12.94
N ILE A 31 -18.45 39.70 -11.78
CA ILE A 31 -17.97 40.20 -10.50
C ILE A 31 -16.46 39.96 -10.38
N PRO A 32 -15.66 40.97 -9.95
CA PRO A 32 -14.23 40.78 -9.72
C PRO A 32 -13.94 39.70 -8.68
N THR A 33 -12.93 38.84 -8.92
CA THR A 33 -12.53 37.75 -8.01
C THR A 33 -12.33 38.19 -6.57
N GLN A 34 -11.71 39.35 -6.33
CA GLN A 34 -11.50 39.87 -4.96
C GLN A 34 -12.83 40.13 -4.22
N GLN A 35 -13.83 40.67 -4.92
CA GLN A 35 -15.15 40.92 -4.34
C GLN A 35 -15.88 39.60 -4.07
N LEU A 36 -15.78 38.65 -5.00
CA LEU A 36 -16.38 37.32 -4.85
C LEU A 36 -15.76 36.54 -3.67
N ASN A 37 -14.43 36.55 -3.56
CA ASN A 37 -13.73 35.92 -2.45
C ASN A 37 -14.08 36.58 -1.11
N GLY A 38 -14.12 37.92 -1.06
CA GLY A 38 -14.54 38.65 0.14
C GLY A 38 -15.98 38.37 0.55
N PHE A 39 -16.88 38.23 -0.42
CA PHE A 39 -18.28 37.87 -0.19
C PHE A 39 -18.42 36.46 0.40
N LEU A 40 -17.78 35.45 -0.19
CA LEU A 40 -17.83 34.08 0.30
C LEU A 40 -17.18 33.95 1.69
N ALA A 41 -16.02 34.57 1.88
CA ALA A 41 -15.35 34.60 3.18
C ALA A 41 -16.23 35.27 4.26
N GLY A 42 -16.90 36.38 3.92
CA GLY A 42 -17.82 37.07 4.81
C GLY A 42 -18.97 36.17 5.29
N ILE A 43 -19.56 35.39 4.38
CA ILE A 43 -20.65 34.46 4.70
C ILE A 43 -20.17 33.30 5.57
N ILE A 44 -19.03 32.71 5.22
CA ILE A 44 -18.50 31.52 5.91
C ILE A 44 -18.08 31.86 7.34
N SER A 45 -17.48 33.03 7.55
CA SER A 45 -17.05 33.52 8.86
C SER A 45 -18.18 34.16 9.70
N ASP A 46 -19.37 34.40 9.15
CA ASP A 46 -20.48 35.03 9.87
C ASP A 46 -21.08 34.09 10.92
N GLN A 47 -20.86 34.35 12.21
CA GLN A 47 -21.39 33.50 13.29
C GLN A 47 -22.93 33.43 13.35
N THR A 48 -23.63 34.38 12.74
CA THR A 48 -25.10 34.45 12.74
C THR A 48 -25.75 33.82 11.51
N GLU A 49 -24.96 33.52 10.48
CA GLU A 49 -25.46 32.92 9.25
C GLU A 49 -25.84 31.45 9.46
N ASN A 50 -26.85 31.00 8.70
CA ASN A 50 -27.31 29.64 8.74
C ASN A 50 -26.20 28.64 8.33
N THR A 51 -25.98 27.61 9.14
CA THR A 51 -24.94 26.59 8.93
C THR A 51 -25.02 25.91 7.56
N TYR A 52 -26.23 25.61 7.07
CA TYR A 52 -26.40 24.98 5.77
C TYR A 52 -26.01 25.93 4.63
N VAL A 53 -26.37 27.21 4.75
CA VAL A 53 -25.98 28.27 3.79
C VAL A 53 -24.46 28.44 3.76
N LYS A 54 -23.79 28.47 4.92
CA LYS A 54 -22.31 28.46 4.98
C LYS A 54 -21.72 27.25 4.25
N GLY A 55 -22.31 26.07 4.45
CA GLY A 55 -21.88 24.85 3.78
C GLY A 55 -21.99 24.94 2.25
N LEU A 56 -23.06 25.57 1.74
CA LEU A 56 -23.22 25.82 0.30
C LEU A 56 -22.23 26.86 -0.23
N ALA A 57 -21.94 27.91 0.55
CA ALA A 57 -20.94 28.91 0.20
C ALA A 57 -19.54 28.29 0.10
N LEU A 58 -19.21 27.37 1.00
CA LEU A 58 -17.95 26.62 0.97
C LEU A 58 -17.87 25.69 -0.25
N ASP A 59 -18.97 25.03 -0.62
CA ASP A 59 -19.02 24.25 -1.88
C ASP A 59 -18.78 25.15 -3.10
N ARG A 60 -19.41 26.34 -3.14
CA ARG A 60 -19.17 27.30 -4.23
C ARG A 60 -17.75 27.84 -4.26
N LEU A 61 -17.11 28.06 -3.11
CA LEU A 61 -15.71 28.45 -3.06
C LEU A 61 -14.86 27.39 -3.76
N MET A 62 -15.05 26.11 -3.41
CA MET A 62 -14.28 25.02 -4.00
C MET A 62 -14.54 24.88 -5.50
N ASP A 63 -15.79 25.05 -5.96
CA ASP A 63 -16.09 25.08 -7.39
C ASP A 63 -15.33 26.19 -8.12
N LEU A 64 -15.22 27.38 -7.52
CA LEU A 64 -14.47 28.49 -8.10
C LEU A 64 -12.96 28.27 -8.09
N VAL A 65 -12.44 27.51 -7.11
CA VAL A 65 -11.04 27.07 -7.11
C VAL A 65 -10.80 26.07 -8.24
N PHE A 66 -11.70 25.11 -8.43
CA PHE A 66 -11.58 24.13 -9.52
C PHE A 66 -11.75 24.74 -10.91
N LEU A 67 -12.43 25.89 -11.02
CA LEU A 67 -12.54 26.68 -12.24
C LEU A 67 -11.40 27.70 -12.41
N ASP A 68 -10.34 27.62 -11.58
CA ASP A 68 -9.20 28.55 -11.56
C ASP A 68 -9.61 30.03 -11.42
N THR A 69 -10.82 30.30 -10.92
CA THR A 69 -11.35 31.66 -10.76
C THR A 69 -10.89 32.27 -9.44
N ILE A 70 -10.83 31.47 -8.39
CA ILE A 70 -10.22 31.80 -7.09
C ILE A 70 -8.95 30.97 -6.95
N ASN A 71 -7.85 31.56 -6.50
CA ASN A 71 -6.61 30.80 -6.35
C ASN A 71 -6.63 29.91 -5.09
N SER A 72 -5.92 28.79 -5.13
CA SER A 72 -5.85 27.83 -4.01
C SER A 72 -5.39 28.47 -2.70
N ARG A 73 -4.51 29.48 -2.76
CA ARG A 73 -4.00 30.17 -1.56
C ARG A 73 -5.07 30.98 -0.84
N GLN A 74 -5.98 31.61 -1.58
CA GLN A 74 -7.12 32.34 -1.01
C GLN A 74 -8.08 31.39 -0.29
N ALA A 75 -8.33 30.22 -0.88
CA ALA A 75 -9.12 29.18 -0.22
C ALA A 75 -8.42 28.63 1.03
N LEU A 76 -7.11 28.39 0.98
CA LEU A 76 -6.32 27.95 2.13
C LEU A 76 -6.35 28.96 3.28
N ASN A 77 -6.16 30.26 3.00
CA ASN A 77 -6.27 31.29 4.04
C ASN A 77 -7.63 31.24 4.75
N MET A 78 -8.71 30.94 4.03
CA MET A 78 -10.05 30.85 4.61
C MET A 78 -10.27 29.53 5.38
N LEU A 79 -9.77 28.42 4.85
CA LEU A 79 -9.96 27.08 5.43
C LEU A 79 -8.94 26.76 6.53
N ILE A 80 -7.86 27.52 6.67
CA ILE A 80 -6.81 27.31 7.67
C ILE A 80 -6.74 28.51 8.61
N ASP A 81 -6.24 29.66 8.13
CA ASP A 81 -5.92 30.81 8.98
C ASP A 81 -7.15 31.44 9.62
N ASN A 82 -8.22 31.59 8.84
CA ASN A 82 -9.44 32.29 9.26
C ASN A 82 -10.56 31.33 9.71
N TRP A 83 -10.27 30.04 9.83
CA TRP A 83 -11.28 29.06 10.22
C TRP A 83 -11.51 29.09 11.73
N SER A 84 -12.75 29.33 12.15
CA SER A 84 -13.13 29.41 13.56
C SER A 84 -14.50 28.80 13.87
N ASP A 85 -15.03 27.96 12.99
CA ASP A 85 -16.35 27.36 13.17
C ASP A 85 -16.20 25.97 13.80
N ASP A 86 -16.88 25.72 14.92
CA ASP A 86 -16.86 24.45 15.66
C ASP A 86 -17.99 23.51 15.23
N ASN A 87 -18.85 23.92 14.28
CA ASN A 87 -19.94 23.09 13.82
C ASN A 87 -19.43 21.82 13.11
N LEU A 88 -19.94 20.66 13.54
CA LEU A 88 -19.57 19.35 13.02
C LEU A 88 -19.66 19.25 11.48
N PHE A 89 -20.82 19.61 10.93
CA PHE A 89 -21.08 19.54 9.49
C PHE A 89 -20.12 20.41 8.67
N LEU A 90 -19.83 21.62 9.16
CA LEU A 90 -18.88 22.53 8.49
C LEU A 90 -17.44 22.02 8.58
N ASN A 91 -17.03 21.44 9.71
CA ASN A 91 -15.71 20.85 9.87
C ASN A 91 -15.53 19.61 8.99
N VAL A 92 -16.54 18.74 8.85
CA VAL A 92 -16.50 17.63 7.88
C VAL A 92 -16.30 18.15 6.45
N LYS A 93 -17.03 19.19 6.05
CA LYS A 93 -16.87 19.83 4.74
C LYS A 93 -15.50 20.47 4.56
N ARG A 94 -14.97 21.12 5.60
CA ARG A 94 -13.63 21.70 5.63
C ARG A 94 -12.57 20.63 5.39
N ILE A 95 -12.63 19.50 6.12
CA ILE A 95 -11.68 18.39 5.96
C ILE A 95 -11.65 17.90 4.51
N LYS A 96 -12.83 17.64 3.94
CA LYS A 96 -12.97 17.21 2.52
C LYS A 96 -12.37 18.23 1.55
N SER A 97 -12.60 19.52 1.81
CA SER A 97 -12.12 20.61 0.96
C SER A 97 -10.61 20.79 1.03
N LEU A 98 -10.03 20.70 2.23
CA LEU A 98 -8.59 20.78 2.45
C LEU A 98 -7.83 19.70 1.70
N TYR A 99 -8.37 18.48 1.61
CA TYR A 99 -7.73 17.39 0.87
C TYR A 99 -7.46 17.76 -0.60
N PHE A 100 -8.39 18.46 -1.25
CA PHE A 100 -8.19 18.93 -2.63
C PHE A 100 -7.11 20.01 -2.77
N LEU A 101 -6.62 20.57 -1.68
CA LEU A 101 -5.59 21.61 -1.65
C LEU A 101 -4.23 21.08 -1.16
N CYS A 102 -4.11 19.77 -0.93
CA CYS A 102 -2.89 19.12 -0.44
C CYS A 102 -1.65 19.38 -1.31
N GLU A 103 -1.81 19.56 -2.62
CA GLU A 103 -0.69 19.86 -3.52
C GLU A 103 -0.04 21.22 -3.24
N HIS A 104 -0.74 22.13 -2.55
CA HIS A 104 -0.27 23.48 -2.26
C HIS A 104 0.26 23.65 -0.83
N SER A 105 -0.34 22.97 0.16
CA SER A 105 0.02 23.07 1.59
C SER A 105 0.02 21.71 2.31
N GLY A 106 0.58 20.67 1.68
CA GLY A 106 0.44 19.28 2.14
C GLY A 106 0.82 19.00 3.59
N LYS A 107 1.91 19.59 4.10
CA LYS A 107 2.35 19.36 5.49
C LYS A 107 1.40 19.98 6.53
N GLU A 108 1.00 21.22 6.29
CA GLU A 108 0.08 21.94 7.16
C GLU A 108 -1.30 21.27 7.21
N ILE A 109 -1.80 20.80 6.07
CA ILE A 109 -3.05 20.04 5.98
C ILE A 109 -2.92 18.69 6.71
N GLU A 110 -1.80 17.99 6.57
CA GLU A 110 -1.53 16.75 7.31
C GLU A 110 -1.53 16.97 8.83
N ASP A 111 -0.93 18.07 9.30
CA ASP A 111 -0.91 18.45 10.72
C ASP A 111 -2.34 18.73 11.22
N ILE A 112 -3.16 19.44 10.43
CA ILE A 112 -4.59 19.66 10.74
C ILE A 112 -5.36 18.34 10.87
N PHE A 113 -5.22 17.44 9.91
CA PHE A 113 -5.90 16.14 9.97
C PHE A 113 -5.42 15.30 11.14
N THR A 114 -4.13 15.36 11.46
CA THR A 114 -3.55 14.66 12.62
C THR A 114 -4.16 15.19 13.92
N ASN A 115 -4.39 16.50 14.05
CA ASN A 115 -5.05 17.08 15.21
C ASN A 115 -6.50 16.59 15.36
N TYR A 116 -7.23 16.43 14.25
CA TYR A 116 -8.60 15.87 14.28
C TYR A 116 -8.66 14.40 14.73
N LEU A 117 -7.55 13.65 14.70
CA LEU A 117 -7.55 12.25 15.19
C LEU A 117 -7.79 12.13 16.69
N SER A 118 -7.53 13.19 17.45
CA SER A 118 -7.74 13.27 18.90
C SER A 118 -9.08 13.92 19.26
N ASN A 119 -9.96 14.14 18.28
CA ASN A 119 -11.26 14.76 18.51
C ASN A 119 -12.28 13.73 19.03
N ASP A 120 -13.14 14.15 19.96
CA ASP A 120 -14.19 13.30 20.53
C ASP A 120 -15.31 12.99 19.51
N GLU A 121 -15.48 13.85 18.49
CA GLU A 121 -16.46 13.65 17.42
C GLU A 121 -15.98 12.59 16.41
N ALA A 122 -16.59 11.41 16.49
CA ALA A 122 -16.23 10.26 15.67
C ALA A 122 -16.27 10.54 14.15
N GLU A 123 -17.19 11.38 13.69
CA GLU A 123 -17.28 11.77 12.27
C GLU A 123 -16.05 12.57 11.81
N LEU A 124 -15.53 13.49 12.64
CA LEU A 124 -14.32 14.25 12.33
C LEU A 124 -13.09 13.35 12.31
N THR A 125 -12.97 12.49 13.31
CA THR A 125 -11.88 11.51 13.42
C THR A 125 -11.89 10.52 12.27
N ALA A 126 -13.07 10.03 11.86
CA ALA A 126 -13.25 9.15 10.72
C ALA A 126 -12.83 9.83 9.42
N GLU A 127 -13.29 11.06 9.20
CA GLU A 127 -13.02 11.79 7.96
C GLU A 127 -11.55 12.19 7.83
N ALA A 128 -10.95 12.68 8.92
CA ALA A 128 -9.53 12.99 8.97
C ALA A 128 -8.66 11.72 8.76
N SER A 129 -9.01 10.61 9.41
CA SER A 129 -8.35 9.32 9.19
C SER A 129 -8.43 8.90 7.73
N PHE A 130 -9.60 9.02 7.09
CA PHE A 130 -9.77 8.66 5.69
C PHE A 130 -8.88 9.49 4.76
N HIS A 131 -8.87 10.81 4.93
CA HIS A 131 -8.05 11.69 4.09
C HIS A 131 -6.54 11.54 4.37
N LEU A 132 -6.12 11.27 5.61
CA LEU A 132 -4.74 10.85 5.89
C LEU A 132 -4.40 9.52 5.20
N GLY A 133 -5.37 8.60 5.11
CA GLY A 133 -5.26 7.38 4.30
C GLY A 133 -4.93 7.69 2.85
N LEU A 134 -5.70 8.59 2.22
CA LEU A 134 -5.48 9.02 0.83
C LEU A 134 -4.14 9.74 0.64
N MET A 135 -3.75 10.63 1.56
CA MET A 135 -2.46 11.32 1.49
C MET A 135 -1.28 10.35 1.57
N ASN A 136 -1.33 9.37 2.47
CA ASN A 136 -0.27 8.37 2.59
C ASN A 136 -0.28 7.37 1.43
N MET A 137 -1.45 7.08 0.85
CA MET A 137 -1.56 6.34 -0.41
C MET A 137 -0.81 7.08 -1.52
N GLN A 138 -1.08 8.39 -1.67
CA GLN A 138 -0.37 9.22 -2.66
C GLN A 138 1.14 9.22 -2.45
N LYS A 139 1.61 9.43 -1.22
CA LYS A 139 3.05 9.34 -0.88
C LYS A 139 3.64 7.98 -1.22
N GLY A 140 2.90 6.90 -0.94
CA GLY A 140 3.35 5.53 -1.23
C GLY A 140 3.44 5.24 -2.72
N LEU A 141 2.51 5.77 -3.52
CA LEU A 141 2.49 5.60 -4.97
C LEU A 141 3.54 6.48 -5.68
N LEU A 142 3.82 7.68 -5.14
CA LEU A 142 4.84 8.61 -5.66
C LEU A 142 6.27 8.28 -5.21
N SER A 143 6.43 7.43 -4.20
CA SER A 143 7.75 7.09 -3.65
C SER A 143 8.58 6.34 -4.68
N LEU A 144 9.82 6.79 -4.90
CA LEU A 144 10.76 6.18 -5.85
C LEU A 144 11.37 4.89 -5.29
N ASP A 145 11.48 4.77 -3.97
CA ASP A 145 12.03 3.60 -3.28
C ASP A 145 10.93 2.63 -2.83
N GLN A 146 11.24 1.33 -2.74
CA GLN A 146 10.24 0.32 -2.37
C GLN A 146 9.91 0.37 -0.87
N ALA A 147 10.89 0.64 -0.01
CA ALA A 147 10.72 0.64 1.43
C ALA A 147 9.79 1.76 1.92
N SER A 148 10.01 3.00 1.47
CA SER A 148 9.17 4.15 1.81
C SER A 148 7.79 4.07 1.15
N SER A 149 7.70 3.45 -0.03
CA SER A 149 6.42 3.12 -0.67
C SER A 149 5.61 2.18 0.22
N ILE A 150 6.17 1.03 0.61
CA ILE A 150 5.52 0.07 1.52
C ILE A 150 5.17 0.72 2.86
N TYR A 151 6.10 1.46 3.48
CA TYR A 151 5.84 2.14 4.75
C TYR A 151 4.66 3.11 4.66
N SER A 152 4.60 3.93 3.60
CA SER A 152 3.51 4.88 3.40
C SER A 152 2.18 4.17 3.11
N LEU A 153 2.21 3.08 2.34
CA LEU A 153 1.03 2.25 2.08
C LEU A 153 0.54 1.54 3.35
N GLU A 154 1.41 1.05 4.22
CA GLU A 154 1.03 0.45 5.51
C GLU A 154 0.40 1.49 6.45
N LYS A 155 0.93 2.72 6.47
CA LYS A 155 0.31 3.85 7.19
C LYS A 155 -1.06 4.22 6.60
N SER A 156 -1.16 4.22 5.27
CA SER A 156 -2.43 4.42 4.55
C SER A 156 -3.48 3.38 4.94
N ASN A 157 -3.10 2.09 4.95
CA ASN A 157 -3.97 1.00 5.35
C ASN A 157 -4.46 1.14 6.80
N THR A 158 -3.57 1.49 7.71
CA THR A 158 -3.89 1.71 9.13
C THR A 158 -4.93 2.82 9.29
N ASN A 159 -4.77 3.92 8.57
CA ASN A 159 -5.69 5.04 8.58
C ASN A 159 -7.07 4.69 8.00
N PHE A 160 -7.11 3.95 6.88
CA PHE A 160 -8.39 3.48 6.34
C PHE A 160 -9.10 2.50 7.25
N MET A 161 -8.36 1.58 7.89
CA MET A 161 -8.91 0.67 8.89
C MET A 161 -9.46 1.43 10.10
N SER A 162 -8.76 2.47 10.56
CA SER A 162 -9.23 3.37 11.61
C SER A 162 -10.55 4.04 11.22
N ALA A 163 -10.59 4.70 10.04
CA ALA A 163 -11.78 5.36 9.52
C ALA A 163 -12.99 4.41 9.41
N SER A 164 -12.76 3.18 8.93
CA SER A 164 -13.82 2.18 8.76
C SER A 164 -14.43 1.67 10.07
N LYS A 165 -13.71 1.78 11.18
CA LYS A 165 -14.15 1.32 12.50
C LYS A 165 -14.81 2.43 13.31
N MET A 166 -14.57 3.69 12.97
CA MET A 166 -14.95 4.82 13.81
C MET A 166 -16.42 5.19 13.67
N ILE A 167 -16.99 5.05 12.47
CA ILE A 167 -18.42 5.27 12.20
C ILE A 167 -18.96 4.17 11.29
N GLU A 168 -20.25 3.90 11.40
CA GLU A 168 -20.91 2.88 10.57
C GLU A 168 -20.92 3.27 9.09
N ASN A 169 -21.07 2.28 8.21
CA ASN A 169 -21.27 2.46 6.77
C ASN A 169 -20.13 3.15 5.98
N ARG A 170 -18.90 3.19 6.52
CA ARG A 170 -17.68 3.61 5.79
C ARG A 170 -17.09 2.50 4.91
N VAL A 171 -17.93 2.02 3.99
CA VAL A 171 -17.57 0.96 3.03
C VAL A 171 -16.45 1.43 2.09
N ASP A 172 -16.42 2.72 1.77
CA ASP A 172 -15.34 3.39 1.03
C ASP A 172 -13.96 3.16 1.69
N ALA A 173 -13.85 3.35 3.00
CA ALA A 173 -12.62 3.14 3.74
C ALA A 173 -12.21 1.66 3.76
N SER A 174 -13.17 0.74 3.95
CA SER A 174 -12.90 -0.70 3.89
C SER A 174 -12.39 -1.14 2.51
N ILE A 175 -12.96 -0.59 1.44
CA ILE A 175 -12.50 -0.82 0.06
C ILE A 175 -11.05 -0.37 -0.10
N PHE A 176 -10.72 0.87 0.27
CA PHE A 176 -9.38 1.39 0.11
C PHE A 176 -8.36 0.61 0.96
N SER A 177 -8.70 0.22 2.19
CA SER A 177 -7.84 -0.66 2.99
C SER A 177 -7.51 -1.98 2.27
N LYS A 178 -8.52 -2.63 1.66
CA LYS A 178 -8.31 -3.88 0.92
C LYS A 178 -7.51 -3.67 -0.37
N ILE A 179 -7.76 -2.58 -1.10
CA ILE A 179 -6.96 -2.20 -2.28
C ILE A 179 -5.50 -2.02 -1.89
N ILE A 180 -5.23 -1.30 -0.79
CA ILE A 180 -3.86 -1.05 -0.32
C ILE A 180 -3.20 -2.33 0.15
N SER A 181 -3.90 -3.18 0.90
CA SER A 181 -3.39 -4.49 1.32
C SER A 181 -3.00 -5.35 0.12
N LEU A 182 -3.86 -5.44 -0.89
CA LEU A 182 -3.57 -6.18 -2.12
C LEU A 182 -2.42 -5.55 -2.91
N THR A 183 -2.32 -4.22 -2.94
CA THR A 183 -1.21 -3.51 -3.57
C THR A 183 0.12 -3.80 -2.87
N ILE A 184 0.12 -3.85 -1.54
CA ILE A 184 1.30 -4.24 -0.76
C ILE A 184 1.71 -5.68 -1.05
N ASP A 185 0.75 -6.62 -1.09
CA ASP A 185 1.01 -8.02 -1.43
C ASP A 185 1.62 -8.16 -2.83
N ILE A 186 1.09 -7.42 -3.81
CA ILE A 186 1.64 -7.33 -5.17
C ILE A 186 3.08 -6.80 -5.12
N LEU A 187 3.34 -5.68 -4.45
CA LEU A 187 4.68 -5.10 -4.34
C LEU A 187 5.69 -5.98 -3.57
N LYS A 188 5.21 -6.85 -2.67
CA LYS A 188 6.02 -7.83 -1.94
C LYS A 188 6.12 -9.19 -2.66
N ASN A 189 5.51 -9.33 -3.84
CA ASN A 189 5.40 -10.59 -4.58
C ASN A 189 4.78 -11.75 -3.77
N VAL A 190 3.83 -11.45 -2.89
CA VAL A 190 3.06 -12.45 -2.14
C VAL A 190 1.85 -12.84 -2.97
N THR A 191 1.83 -14.07 -3.50
CA THR A 191 0.84 -14.50 -4.51
C THR A 191 -0.35 -15.28 -3.94
N ASP A 192 -0.17 -15.96 -2.82
CA ASP A 192 -1.16 -16.88 -2.23
C ASP A 192 -2.46 -16.19 -1.77
N SER A 193 -2.37 -14.93 -1.33
CA SER A 193 -3.52 -14.14 -0.84
C SER A 193 -4.28 -13.42 -1.95
N LEU A 194 -3.71 -13.29 -3.15
CA LEU A 194 -4.17 -12.33 -4.16
C LEU A 194 -5.58 -12.61 -4.68
N ALA A 195 -5.88 -13.88 -4.98
CA ALA A 195 -7.18 -14.28 -5.53
C ALA A 195 -8.32 -14.06 -4.51
N ASN A 196 -8.08 -14.40 -3.24
CA ASN A 196 -9.05 -14.17 -2.17
C ASN A 196 -9.24 -12.67 -1.91
N GLY A 197 -8.14 -11.90 -1.86
CA GLY A 197 -8.21 -10.45 -1.70
C GLY A 197 -9.02 -9.77 -2.82
N LEU A 198 -8.82 -10.19 -4.08
CA LEU A 198 -9.59 -9.67 -5.21
C LEU A 198 -11.08 -10.00 -5.10
N LYS A 199 -11.44 -11.20 -4.64
CA LYS A 199 -12.83 -11.60 -4.41
C LYS A 199 -13.49 -10.76 -3.31
N GLU A 200 -12.78 -10.49 -2.22
CA GLU A 200 -13.27 -9.63 -1.13
C GLU A 200 -13.56 -8.21 -1.61
N ILE A 201 -12.65 -7.63 -2.41
CA ILE A 201 -12.83 -6.31 -3.02
C ILE A 201 -14.09 -6.31 -3.92
N GLY A 202 -14.29 -7.34 -4.75
CA GLY A 202 -15.47 -7.45 -5.59
C GLY A 202 -16.79 -7.48 -4.80
N VAL A 203 -16.83 -8.17 -3.66
CA VAL A 203 -17.99 -8.18 -2.75
C VAL A 203 -18.26 -6.80 -2.17
N LEU A 204 -17.21 -6.06 -1.80
CA LEU A 204 -17.35 -4.70 -1.28
C LEU A 204 -17.87 -3.73 -2.34
N PHE A 205 -17.41 -3.85 -3.59
CA PHE A 205 -17.95 -3.05 -4.69
C PHE A 205 -19.41 -3.33 -4.96
N PHE A 206 -19.82 -4.60 -4.97
CA PHE A 206 -21.23 -4.95 -5.10
C PHE A 206 -22.08 -4.31 -3.99
N LYS A 207 -21.60 -4.35 -2.74
CA LYS A 207 -22.29 -3.68 -1.62
C LYS A 207 -22.37 -2.17 -1.84
N MET A 208 -21.26 -1.54 -2.20
CA MET A 208 -21.21 -0.10 -2.43
C MET A 208 -22.17 0.34 -3.53
N GLU A 209 -22.21 -0.39 -4.64
CA GLU A 209 -23.15 -0.14 -5.74
C GLU A 209 -24.61 -0.30 -5.26
N ALA A 210 -24.93 -1.44 -4.62
CA ALA A 210 -26.28 -1.76 -4.16
C ALA A 210 -26.85 -0.77 -3.13
N PHE A 211 -25.99 -0.17 -2.31
CA PHE A 211 -26.38 0.81 -1.28
C PHE A 211 -26.15 2.27 -1.70
N SER A 212 -25.75 2.54 -2.94
CA SER A 212 -25.56 3.90 -3.43
C SER A 212 -26.80 4.41 -4.15
N PHE A 213 -27.26 5.62 -3.80
CA PHE A 213 -28.34 6.30 -4.54
C PHE A 213 -27.85 6.80 -5.92
N ASN A 214 -26.54 7.03 -6.07
CA ASN A 214 -25.90 7.41 -7.33
C ASN A 214 -24.43 6.99 -7.35
N PHE A 215 -24.07 5.98 -8.14
CA PHE A 215 -22.72 5.43 -8.21
C PHE A 215 -21.79 6.25 -9.12
N LYS A 216 -21.73 7.58 -8.90
CA LYS A 216 -20.94 8.52 -9.73
C LYS A 216 -19.45 8.19 -9.74
N ASP A 217 -18.91 7.74 -8.62
CA ASP A 217 -17.51 7.35 -8.48
C ASP A 217 -17.24 5.90 -8.89
N GLY A 218 -18.26 5.18 -9.36
CA GLY A 218 -18.14 3.79 -9.80
C GLY A 218 -17.06 3.52 -10.85
N PRO A 219 -16.94 4.32 -11.92
CA PRO A 219 -15.92 4.13 -12.94
C PRO A 219 -14.50 4.11 -12.37
N PHE A 220 -14.23 4.91 -11.33
CA PHE A 220 -12.94 4.96 -10.66
C PHE A 220 -12.61 3.63 -9.96
N TYR A 221 -13.52 3.16 -9.11
CA TYR A 221 -13.37 1.92 -8.37
C TYR A 221 -13.27 0.69 -9.29
N VAL A 222 -14.09 0.67 -10.35
CA VAL A 222 -14.05 -0.38 -11.37
C VAL A 222 -12.75 -0.36 -12.16
N GLY A 223 -12.22 0.83 -12.48
CA GLY A 223 -10.91 0.98 -13.13
C GLY A 223 -9.78 0.36 -12.30
N PHE A 224 -9.70 0.74 -11.02
CA PHE A 224 -8.73 0.16 -10.08
C PHE A 224 -8.90 -1.36 -9.93
N TYR A 225 -10.14 -1.85 -9.85
CA TYR A 225 -10.43 -3.28 -9.78
C TYR A 225 -9.85 -4.05 -10.97
N ARG A 226 -10.07 -3.54 -12.19
CA ARG A 226 -9.58 -4.18 -13.42
C ARG A 226 -8.06 -4.21 -13.49
N VAL A 227 -7.38 -3.16 -13.01
CA VAL A 227 -5.92 -3.16 -12.88
C VAL A 227 -5.47 -4.26 -11.92
N LEU A 228 -6.06 -4.33 -10.72
CA LEU A 228 -5.74 -5.38 -9.74
C LEU A 228 -6.01 -6.77 -10.30
N GLN A 229 -7.13 -6.98 -10.98
CA GLN A 229 -7.46 -8.25 -11.62
C GLN A 229 -6.40 -8.66 -12.67
N GLY A 230 -5.98 -7.74 -13.53
CA GLY A 230 -4.90 -8.00 -14.49
C GLY A 230 -3.59 -8.37 -13.81
N LEU A 231 -3.24 -7.69 -12.71
CA LEU A 231 -2.05 -8.00 -11.90
C LEU A 231 -2.12 -9.39 -11.25
N VAL A 232 -3.27 -9.76 -10.68
CA VAL A 232 -3.48 -11.10 -10.12
C VAL A 232 -3.35 -12.17 -11.20
N ASN A 233 -3.94 -11.94 -12.38
CA ASN A 233 -3.84 -12.87 -13.50
C ASN A 233 -2.40 -13.03 -14.00
N ILE A 234 -1.62 -11.95 -14.05
CA ILE A 234 -0.20 -12.00 -14.42
C ILE A 234 0.61 -12.75 -13.36
N SER A 235 0.39 -12.44 -12.08
CA SER A 235 1.09 -13.05 -10.94
C SER A 235 0.85 -14.56 -10.83
N GLY A 236 -0.36 -15.02 -11.17
CA GLY A 236 -0.71 -16.44 -11.18
C GLY A 236 -0.14 -17.25 -12.36
N GLN A 237 0.54 -16.62 -13.31
CA GLN A 237 1.15 -17.32 -14.44
C GLN A 237 2.39 -18.09 -14.00
N ASN A 238 2.53 -19.34 -14.49
CA ASN A 238 3.72 -20.15 -14.26
C ASN A 238 4.32 -20.60 -15.61
N PRO A 239 5.30 -19.85 -16.15
CA PRO A 239 5.87 -20.13 -17.47
C PRO A 239 6.44 -21.54 -17.65
N LYS A 240 6.86 -22.17 -16.55
CA LYS A 240 7.40 -23.54 -16.55
C LYS A 240 6.36 -24.60 -16.92
N THR A 241 5.07 -24.33 -16.71
CA THR A 241 3.98 -25.28 -16.99
C THR A 241 3.34 -25.07 -18.36
N TRP A 242 3.79 -24.09 -19.14
CA TRP A 242 3.20 -23.78 -20.44
C TRP A 242 3.48 -24.87 -21.48
N LEU A 243 2.41 -25.47 -21.99
CA LEU A 243 2.45 -26.44 -23.09
C LEU A 243 2.50 -25.73 -24.45
N ASP A 244 1.67 -24.70 -24.64
CA ASP A 244 1.70 -23.83 -25.83
C ASP A 244 2.13 -22.41 -25.44
N TYR A 245 3.44 -22.18 -25.49
CA TYR A 245 4.03 -20.89 -25.14
C TYR A 245 3.53 -19.73 -26.02
N ARG A 246 2.99 -19.99 -27.21
CA ARG A 246 2.50 -18.91 -28.09
C ARG A 246 1.23 -18.31 -27.55
N VAL A 247 0.25 -19.17 -27.23
CA VAL A 247 -1.03 -18.76 -26.65
C VAL A 247 -0.80 -18.08 -25.30
N GLU A 248 0.08 -18.63 -24.48
CA GLU A 248 0.33 -18.09 -23.14
C GLU A 248 1.08 -16.76 -23.17
N LEU A 249 2.06 -16.56 -24.06
CA LEU A 249 2.70 -15.26 -24.24
C LEU A 249 1.72 -14.20 -24.77
N SER A 250 0.84 -14.56 -25.71
CA SER A 250 -0.20 -13.64 -26.19
C SER A 250 -1.22 -13.31 -25.08
N ASN A 251 -1.57 -14.27 -24.23
CA ASN A 251 -2.43 -14.03 -23.06
C ASN A 251 -1.74 -13.13 -22.02
N LEU A 252 -0.45 -13.36 -21.74
CA LEU A 252 0.34 -12.50 -20.87
C LEU A 252 0.37 -11.05 -21.39
N PHE A 253 0.63 -10.88 -22.68
CA PHE A 253 0.58 -9.58 -23.34
C PHE A 253 -0.81 -8.93 -23.22
N TYR A 254 -1.88 -9.70 -23.40
CA TYR A 254 -3.24 -9.23 -23.24
C TYR A 254 -3.50 -8.70 -21.82
N GLN A 255 -3.14 -9.47 -20.78
CA GLN A 255 -3.31 -9.01 -19.39
C GLN A 255 -2.47 -7.77 -19.09
N PHE A 256 -1.21 -7.74 -19.56
CA PHE A 256 -0.34 -6.56 -19.41
C PHE A 256 -0.96 -5.34 -20.09
N SER A 257 -1.46 -5.50 -21.31
CA SER A 257 -2.10 -4.42 -22.07
C SER A 257 -3.38 -3.92 -21.40
N LEU A 258 -4.19 -4.81 -20.79
CA LEU A 258 -5.34 -4.40 -20.01
C LEU A 258 -4.96 -3.49 -18.86
N VAL A 259 -3.85 -3.78 -18.17
CA VAL A 259 -3.34 -2.93 -17.09
C VAL A 259 -2.84 -1.59 -17.65
N GLN A 260 -2.01 -1.61 -18.69
CA GLN A 260 -1.43 -0.38 -19.27
C GLN A 260 -2.48 0.56 -19.88
N ASN A 261 -3.56 0.00 -20.44
CA ASN A 261 -4.60 0.79 -21.10
C ASN A 261 -5.72 1.24 -20.15
N GLN A 262 -5.66 0.90 -18.85
CA GLN A 262 -6.69 1.39 -17.94
C GLN A 262 -6.44 2.85 -17.55
N GLU A 263 -7.36 3.71 -17.97
CA GLU A 263 -7.46 5.08 -17.49
C GLU A 263 -8.33 5.11 -16.24
N ILE A 264 -7.73 5.41 -15.09
CA ILE A 264 -8.46 5.61 -13.85
C ILE A 264 -8.98 7.06 -13.85
N LYS A 265 -10.19 7.25 -14.39
CA LYS A 265 -10.81 8.58 -14.51
C LYS A 265 -11.64 8.93 -13.27
N ASN A 266 -11.22 9.96 -12.52
CA ASN A 266 -12.09 10.75 -11.65
C ASN A 266 -11.67 12.24 -11.70
N ARG A 267 -12.61 13.13 -11.37
CA ARG A 267 -12.70 14.55 -11.76
C ARG A 267 -11.55 15.45 -11.27
N LEU A 268 -10.90 15.16 -10.13
CA LEU A 268 -9.96 16.11 -9.53
C LEU A 268 -8.82 15.33 -8.83
N GLN A 269 -7.57 15.54 -9.30
CA GLN A 269 -6.29 15.06 -8.74
C GLN A 269 -5.94 13.55 -8.80
N VAL A 270 -6.90 12.66 -9.07
CA VAL A 270 -6.63 11.21 -9.08
C VAL A 270 -5.97 10.71 -10.38
N SER A 271 -5.92 11.52 -11.44
CA SER A 271 -5.20 11.17 -12.66
C SER A 271 -3.69 11.06 -12.45
N ARG A 272 -3.09 11.92 -11.60
CA ARG A 272 -1.67 11.80 -11.22
C ARG A 272 -1.40 10.47 -10.51
N LEU A 273 -2.24 10.12 -9.53
CA LEU A 273 -2.17 8.83 -8.84
C LEU A 273 -2.18 7.65 -9.82
N SER A 274 -2.97 7.72 -10.90
CA SER A 274 -3.06 6.65 -11.89
C SER A 274 -1.78 6.46 -12.73
N GLY A 275 -1.19 7.55 -13.22
CA GLY A 275 0.04 7.50 -14.04
C GLY A 275 1.26 7.10 -13.21
N ASP A 276 1.36 7.64 -12.00
CA ASP A 276 2.45 7.31 -11.08
C ASP A 276 2.35 5.88 -10.55
N PHE A 277 1.12 5.41 -10.28
CA PHE A 277 0.87 4.01 -9.94
C PHE A 277 1.30 3.06 -11.05
N LEU A 278 0.93 3.33 -12.31
CA LEU A 278 1.33 2.48 -13.44
C LEU A 278 2.85 2.42 -13.59
N THR A 279 3.52 3.57 -13.44
CA THR A 279 4.98 3.66 -13.48
C THR A 279 5.62 2.85 -12.36
N LYS A 280 5.07 2.94 -11.14
CA LYS A 280 5.57 2.15 -10.01
C LYS A 280 5.31 0.66 -10.19
N LEU A 281 4.15 0.26 -10.72
CA LEU A 281 3.85 -1.12 -11.07
C LEU A 281 4.84 -1.68 -12.09
N ASN A 282 5.20 -0.89 -13.11
CA ASN A 282 6.23 -1.26 -14.08
C ASN A 282 7.54 -1.61 -13.39
N ASN A 283 8.08 -0.71 -12.58
CA ASN A 283 9.42 -0.88 -12.01
C ASN A 283 9.48 -1.83 -10.80
N ALA A 284 8.44 -1.85 -9.96
CA ALA A 284 8.46 -2.57 -8.68
C ALA A 284 7.79 -3.94 -8.73
N PHE A 285 6.94 -4.20 -9.72
CA PHE A 285 6.25 -5.49 -9.88
C PHE A 285 6.59 -6.13 -11.22
N PHE A 286 6.24 -5.50 -12.34
CA PHE A 286 6.36 -6.13 -13.65
C PHE A 286 7.81 -6.49 -13.99
N ASP A 287 8.74 -5.56 -13.82
CA ASP A 287 10.14 -5.81 -14.16
C ASP A 287 10.72 -6.95 -13.27
N PRO A 288 10.63 -6.92 -11.92
CA PRO A 288 11.07 -8.04 -11.08
C PRO A 288 10.36 -9.37 -11.38
N PHE A 289 9.04 -9.35 -11.56
CA PHE A 289 8.25 -10.54 -11.86
C PHE A 289 8.69 -11.17 -13.19
N PHE A 290 8.87 -10.36 -14.23
CA PHE A 290 9.29 -10.85 -15.53
C PHE A 290 10.72 -11.37 -15.50
N THR A 291 11.65 -10.65 -14.86
CA THR A 291 13.04 -11.12 -14.69
C THR A 291 13.11 -12.47 -13.99
N LEU A 292 12.35 -12.67 -12.90
CA LEU A 292 12.36 -13.92 -12.14
C LEU A 292 11.70 -15.09 -12.88
N ASN A 293 10.56 -14.85 -13.53
CA ASN A 293 9.74 -15.93 -14.08
C ASN A 293 10.06 -16.30 -15.53
N PHE A 294 10.70 -15.40 -16.29
CA PHE A 294 10.92 -15.58 -17.75
C PHE A 294 12.38 -15.66 -18.16
N SER A 295 13.32 -15.55 -17.21
CA SER A 295 14.76 -15.68 -17.46
C SER A 295 15.16 -16.96 -18.19
N ALA A 296 14.44 -18.07 -17.98
CA ALA A 296 14.67 -19.36 -18.60
C ALA A 296 13.96 -19.56 -19.95
N ASP A 297 13.01 -18.69 -20.32
CA ASP A 297 12.16 -18.84 -21.51
C ASP A 297 12.64 -18.00 -22.71
N LYS A 298 13.89 -17.49 -22.68
CA LYS A 298 14.50 -16.67 -23.73
C LYS A 298 14.32 -17.23 -25.14
N SER A 299 14.50 -18.54 -25.30
CA SER A 299 14.39 -19.23 -26.60
C SER A 299 12.96 -19.23 -27.12
N ARG A 300 11.96 -19.43 -26.24
CA ARG A 300 10.53 -19.40 -26.57
C ARG A 300 10.08 -17.98 -26.93
N ILE A 301 10.51 -16.98 -26.16
CA ILE A 301 10.24 -15.56 -26.43
C ILE A 301 10.83 -15.15 -27.78
N SER A 302 12.08 -15.54 -28.05
CA SER A 302 12.76 -15.26 -29.33
C SER A 302 12.07 -15.94 -30.51
N ALA A 303 11.64 -17.19 -30.35
CA ALA A 303 10.89 -17.91 -31.38
C ALA A 303 9.55 -17.20 -31.70
N ARG A 304 8.81 -16.78 -30.66
CA ARG A 304 7.55 -16.03 -30.85
C ARG A 304 7.78 -14.69 -31.54
N LEU A 305 8.84 -13.98 -31.20
CA LEU A 305 9.19 -12.71 -31.82
C LEU A 305 9.42 -12.80 -33.32
N ILE A 306 9.98 -13.92 -33.83
CA ILE A 306 10.20 -14.13 -35.27
C ILE A 306 8.87 -14.30 -36.02
N GLU A 307 7.86 -14.89 -35.37
CA GLU A 307 6.54 -15.16 -35.95
C GLU A 307 5.65 -13.90 -36.03
N LEU A 308 5.95 -12.87 -35.24
CA LEU A 308 5.13 -11.67 -35.12
C LEU A 308 5.55 -10.56 -36.09
N ASN A 309 4.60 -9.69 -36.41
CA ASN A 309 4.90 -8.41 -37.04
C ASN A 309 5.74 -7.56 -36.07
N GLN A 310 6.94 -7.16 -36.48
CA GLN A 310 7.90 -6.41 -35.65
C GLN A 310 7.41 -5.04 -35.19
N LEU A 311 6.37 -4.50 -35.83
CA LEU A 311 5.70 -3.25 -35.49
C LEU A 311 4.46 -3.45 -34.60
N SER A 312 4.14 -4.69 -34.20
CA SER A 312 3.00 -4.95 -33.33
C SER A 312 3.30 -4.61 -31.87
N PRO A 313 2.31 -4.13 -31.09
CA PRO A 313 2.49 -3.89 -29.65
C PRO A 313 2.90 -5.14 -28.86
N GLU A 314 2.48 -6.33 -29.31
CA GLU A 314 2.90 -7.61 -28.73
C GLU A 314 4.40 -7.83 -28.95
N ALA A 315 4.93 -7.52 -30.14
CA ALA A 315 6.36 -7.62 -30.40
C ALA A 315 7.16 -6.65 -29.52
N ASP A 316 6.68 -5.44 -29.27
CA ASP A 316 7.36 -4.48 -28.37
C ASP A 316 7.36 -4.94 -26.91
N PHE A 317 6.24 -5.51 -26.44
CA PHE A 317 6.18 -6.16 -25.13
C PHE A 317 7.17 -7.33 -25.02
N LEU A 318 7.23 -8.21 -26.01
CA LEU A 318 8.15 -9.34 -25.99
C LEU A 318 9.62 -8.91 -26.08
N LYS A 319 9.93 -7.83 -26.81
CA LYS A 319 11.28 -7.21 -26.78
C LYS A 319 11.61 -6.70 -25.38
N LYS A 320 10.67 -6.05 -24.68
CA LYS A 320 10.85 -5.64 -23.27
C LYS A 320 11.10 -6.85 -22.38
N LEU A 321 10.27 -7.88 -22.48
CA LEU A 321 10.39 -9.12 -21.71
C LEU A 321 11.74 -9.81 -21.94
N LEU A 322 12.19 -9.87 -23.20
CA LEU A 322 13.49 -10.41 -23.59
C LEU A 322 14.64 -9.59 -23.00
N THR A 323 14.53 -8.25 -23.02
CA THR A 323 15.53 -7.34 -22.44
C THR A 323 15.71 -7.59 -20.95
N LEU A 324 14.60 -7.64 -20.21
CA LEU A 324 14.58 -7.95 -18.76
C LEU A 324 15.11 -9.35 -18.45
N SER A 325 14.85 -10.32 -19.34
CA SER A 325 15.38 -11.67 -19.21
C SER A 325 16.88 -11.74 -19.54
N SER A 326 17.37 -10.84 -20.40
CA SER A 326 18.76 -10.79 -20.90
C SER A 326 19.72 -9.98 -20.04
N GLU A 327 19.23 -9.23 -19.04
CA GLU A 327 20.04 -8.87 -17.89
C GLU A 327 20.43 -10.17 -17.20
N ASP A 328 21.58 -10.73 -17.59
CA ASP A 328 22.28 -11.67 -16.74
C ASP A 328 22.26 -11.04 -15.35
N VAL A 329 21.75 -11.78 -14.36
CA VAL A 329 21.95 -11.47 -12.96
C VAL A 329 23.45 -11.58 -12.68
N LYS A 330 24.23 -10.59 -13.15
CA LYS A 330 25.59 -10.28 -12.73
C LYS A 330 25.50 -9.46 -11.44
N LYS A 331 24.66 -9.89 -10.51
CA LYS A 331 25.10 -9.86 -9.12
C LYS A 331 25.71 -11.23 -8.88
N LYS A 332 27.01 -11.35 -9.12
CA LYS A 332 27.80 -12.15 -8.18
C LYS A 332 27.52 -11.51 -6.83
N ALA A 333 26.61 -12.13 -6.08
CA ALA A 333 26.42 -11.73 -4.71
C ALA A 333 27.80 -11.88 -4.05
N ASP A 334 28.27 -10.79 -3.46
CA ASP A 334 29.57 -10.78 -2.79
C ASP A 334 29.59 -11.96 -1.81
N ASP A 335 30.66 -12.76 -1.77
CA ASP A 335 30.72 -13.97 -0.91
C ASP A 335 30.35 -13.62 0.56
N GLN A 336 30.61 -12.38 0.98
CA GLN A 336 30.18 -11.83 2.28
C GLN A 336 28.65 -11.64 2.42
N SER A 337 27.95 -11.27 1.36
CA SER A 337 26.49 -11.09 1.34
C SER A 337 25.75 -12.42 1.45
N LEU A 338 26.17 -13.45 0.70
CA LEU A 338 25.55 -14.78 0.75
C LEU A 338 25.83 -15.49 2.08
N LYS A 339 27.04 -15.33 2.63
CA LYS A 339 27.37 -15.80 3.98
C LYS A 339 26.44 -15.18 5.02
N SER A 340 26.21 -13.86 4.95
CA SER A 340 25.29 -13.17 5.86
C SER A 340 23.84 -13.64 5.73
N GLU A 341 23.41 -14.04 4.52
CA GLU A 341 22.07 -14.60 4.29
C GLU A 341 21.94 -16.03 4.80
N LEU A 342 22.96 -16.88 4.64
CA LEU A 342 22.97 -18.24 5.20
C LEU A 342 22.88 -18.23 6.73
N VAL A 343 23.62 -17.33 7.40
CA VAL A 343 23.55 -17.18 8.86
C VAL A 343 22.18 -16.66 9.31
N LYS A 344 21.55 -15.77 8.53
CA LYS A 344 20.17 -15.30 8.81
C LYS A 344 19.12 -16.39 8.60
N LEU A 345 19.23 -17.17 7.52
CA LEU A 345 18.31 -18.26 7.18
C LEU A 345 18.40 -19.40 8.19
N PHE A 346 19.61 -19.71 8.65
CA PHE A 346 19.88 -20.74 9.65
C PHE A 346 20.31 -20.09 10.97
N SER A 347 19.38 -19.35 11.57
CA SER A 347 19.56 -18.58 12.82
C SER A 347 20.23 -19.31 14.01
N PRO A 348 20.20 -20.66 14.15
CA PRO A 348 20.96 -21.32 15.20
C PRO A 348 22.46 -21.45 14.92
N VAL A 349 22.96 -21.11 13.73
CA VAL A 349 24.30 -21.46 13.23
C VAL A 349 25.22 -20.23 13.28
N SER A 350 26.45 -20.41 13.77
CA SER A 350 27.45 -19.34 13.84
C SER A 350 28.15 -19.08 12.49
N GLU A 351 28.74 -17.90 12.35
CA GLU A 351 29.55 -17.56 11.16
C GLU A 351 30.73 -18.54 10.99
N ASP A 352 31.34 -18.99 12.08
CA ASP A 352 32.46 -19.93 12.08
C ASP A 352 32.06 -21.30 11.51
N THR A 353 30.86 -21.79 11.86
CA THR A 353 30.31 -23.04 11.31
C THR A 353 30.05 -22.93 9.81
N VAL A 354 29.51 -21.80 9.35
CA VAL A 354 29.31 -21.54 7.90
C VAL A 354 30.65 -21.46 7.16
N ASP A 355 31.67 -20.83 7.74
CA ASP A 355 33.01 -20.76 7.15
C ASP A 355 33.66 -22.14 7.02
N SER A 356 33.54 -22.97 8.06
CA SER A 356 34.09 -24.33 8.03
C SER A 356 33.46 -25.20 6.94
N LEU A 357 32.14 -25.06 6.73
CA LEU A 357 31.40 -25.76 5.69
C LEU A 357 31.75 -25.25 4.29
N LEU A 358 31.92 -23.94 4.12
CA LEU A 358 32.35 -23.36 2.85
C LEU A 358 33.77 -23.81 2.47
N LEU A 359 34.67 -23.96 3.45
CA LEU A 359 36.03 -24.48 3.25
C LEU A 359 36.03 -25.96 2.86
N GLN A 360 35.10 -26.76 3.41
CA GLN A 360 34.98 -28.19 3.14
C GLN A 360 34.61 -28.51 1.68
N PHE A 361 33.97 -27.57 0.97
CA PHE A 361 33.50 -27.75 -0.42
C PHE A 361 34.19 -26.81 -1.41
N THR A 362 35.45 -26.44 -1.15
CA THR A 362 36.25 -25.56 -2.01
C THR A 362 36.52 -26.14 -3.41
N ASP A 363 36.43 -27.47 -3.55
CA ASP A 363 36.64 -28.17 -4.82
C ASP A 363 35.44 -28.13 -5.78
N LEU A 364 34.28 -27.61 -5.32
CA LEU A 364 33.05 -27.52 -6.09
C LEU A 364 32.86 -26.12 -6.72
N ASP A 365 32.08 -26.04 -7.80
CA ASP A 365 31.63 -24.75 -8.32
C ASP A 365 30.75 -24.03 -7.28
N GLU A 366 30.67 -22.71 -7.38
CA GLU A 366 30.07 -21.85 -6.36
C GLU A 366 28.59 -22.19 -6.07
N GLN A 367 27.83 -22.60 -7.09
CA GLN A 367 26.42 -22.98 -6.92
C GLN A 367 26.28 -24.35 -6.26
N ALA A 368 27.08 -25.33 -6.68
CA ALA A 368 27.11 -26.65 -6.06
C ALA A 368 27.61 -26.59 -4.60
N LYS A 369 28.61 -25.74 -4.32
CA LYS A 369 29.13 -25.44 -2.98
C LYS A 369 28.03 -24.90 -2.07
N LEU A 370 27.34 -23.84 -2.48
CA LEU A 370 26.26 -23.22 -1.70
C LEU A 370 25.07 -24.17 -1.49
N PHE A 371 24.70 -24.94 -2.52
CA PHE A 371 23.64 -25.94 -2.40
C PHE A 371 24.00 -27.03 -1.39
N LYS A 372 25.26 -27.49 -1.37
CA LYS A 372 25.73 -28.50 -0.40
C LYS A 372 25.76 -27.95 1.02
N VAL A 373 26.22 -26.72 1.22
CA VAL A 373 26.18 -26.04 2.51
C VAL A 373 24.73 -25.89 2.97
N PHE A 374 23.82 -25.42 2.11
CA PHE A 374 22.40 -25.32 2.42
C PHE A 374 21.78 -26.68 2.77
N GLU A 375 22.10 -27.74 2.03
CA GLU A 375 21.58 -29.10 2.26
C GLU A 375 21.98 -29.62 3.66
N ILE A 376 23.23 -29.36 4.08
CA ILE A 376 23.73 -29.72 5.41
C ILE A 376 23.06 -28.87 6.48
N LEU A 377 22.94 -27.56 6.24
CA LEU A 377 22.36 -26.65 7.22
C LEU A 377 20.85 -26.83 7.42
N SER A 378 20.17 -27.39 6.41
CA SER A 378 18.73 -27.66 6.42
C SER A 378 18.33 -28.90 7.22
N LYS A 379 19.31 -29.67 7.73
CA LYS A 379 19.06 -30.89 8.48
C LYS A 379 19.83 -30.87 9.80
N PRO A 380 19.23 -31.34 10.91
CA PRO A 380 19.95 -31.54 12.17
C PRO A 380 21.19 -32.38 11.93
N SER A 381 22.36 -31.84 12.26
CA SER A 381 23.65 -32.48 11.97
C SER A 381 24.63 -32.23 13.09
N ALA A 382 25.62 -33.11 13.24
CA ALA A 382 26.67 -32.94 14.24
C ALA A 382 27.44 -31.62 14.09
N VAL A 383 27.48 -31.07 12.86
CA VAL A 383 28.18 -29.83 12.52
C VAL A 383 27.55 -28.60 13.17
N GLN A 384 26.23 -28.60 13.39
CA GLN A 384 25.51 -27.46 13.97
C GLN A 384 25.17 -27.65 15.46
N MET A 385 25.50 -28.81 16.03
CA MET A 385 25.01 -29.22 17.35
C MET A 385 25.45 -28.25 18.45
N ASP A 386 26.70 -27.81 18.42
CA ASP A 386 27.26 -26.90 19.43
C ASP A 386 26.58 -25.53 19.40
N ASP A 387 26.37 -24.96 18.20
CA ASP A 387 25.70 -23.67 18.06
C ASP A 387 24.23 -23.74 18.55
N VAL A 388 23.53 -24.84 18.24
CA VAL A 388 22.15 -25.09 18.68
C VAL A 388 22.08 -25.24 20.19
N ILE A 389 23.00 -25.98 20.82
CA ILE A 389 23.06 -26.13 22.29
C ILE A 389 23.30 -24.78 22.95
N ILE A 390 24.27 -24.00 22.45
CA ILE A 390 24.57 -22.66 22.99
C ILE A 390 23.33 -21.76 22.91
N ARG A 391 22.62 -21.78 21.79
CA ARG A 391 21.37 -21.02 21.65
C ARG A 391 20.29 -21.47 22.62
N CYS A 392 20.12 -22.77 22.84
CA CYS A 392 19.17 -23.30 23.83
C CYS A 392 19.51 -22.81 25.24
N CYS A 393 20.79 -22.80 25.60
CA CYS A 393 21.28 -22.25 26.88
C CYS A 393 21.03 -20.74 27.00
N LEU A 394 21.27 -19.96 25.94
CA LEU A 394 20.99 -18.51 25.91
C LEU A 394 19.48 -18.23 26.00
N MET A 395 18.64 -19.03 25.35
CA MET A 395 17.18 -18.93 25.46
C MET A 395 16.72 -19.21 26.89
N LEU A 396 17.22 -20.27 27.53
CA LEU A 396 16.97 -20.55 28.95
C LEU A 396 17.37 -19.35 29.83
N GLN A 397 18.54 -18.75 29.58
CA GLN A 397 19.00 -17.56 30.29
C GLN A 397 18.19 -16.30 29.99
N SER A 398 17.42 -16.24 28.90
CA SER A 398 16.53 -15.09 28.61
C SER A 398 15.16 -15.20 29.29
N MET A 399 14.77 -16.40 29.71
CA MET A 399 13.46 -16.66 30.29
C MET A 399 13.46 -16.40 31.80
N ARG A 400 12.93 -15.24 32.20
CA ARG A 400 12.83 -14.80 33.61
C ARG A 400 12.15 -15.83 34.53
N ALA A 401 11.27 -16.68 33.99
CA ALA A 401 10.62 -17.76 34.72
C ALA A 401 11.63 -18.72 35.38
N TYR A 402 12.82 -18.91 34.79
CA TYR A 402 13.83 -19.88 35.25
C TYR A 402 14.93 -19.28 36.15
N TYR A 403 14.83 -17.98 36.51
CA TYR A 403 15.82 -17.29 37.37
C TYR A 403 15.70 -17.63 38.86
N GLY A 404 14.61 -18.31 39.26
CA GLY A 404 14.40 -18.78 40.63
C GLY A 404 14.97 -20.19 40.89
N ASN A 405 14.55 -20.79 42.01
CA ASN A 405 14.93 -22.15 42.44
C ASN A 405 14.21 -23.24 41.62
N TYR A 406 14.38 -23.25 40.31
CA TYR A 406 13.99 -24.38 39.46
C TYR A 406 15.04 -25.49 39.56
N SER A 407 14.57 -26.73 39.52
CA SER A 407 15.46 -27.89 39.55
C SER A 407 16.34 -27.94 38.30
N GLU A 408 17.51 -28.56 38.42
CA GLU A 408 18.39 -28.81 37.27
C GLU A 408 17.66 -29.64 36.19
N ASP A 409 16.81 -30.58 36.62
CA ASP A 409 16.00 -31.43 35.75
C ASP A 409 15.00 -30.63 34.91
N ASP A 410 14.35 -29.62 35.47
CA ASP A 410 13.42 -28.75 34.74
C ASP A 410 14.14 -27.92 33.67
N ARG A 411 15.36 -27.45 33.98
CA ARG A 411 16.21 -26.70 33.05
C ARG A 411 16.72 -27.60 31.92
N ASN A 412 17.15 -28.82 32.26
CA ASN A 412 17.58 -29.83 31.30
C ASN A 412 16.44 -30.30 30.39
N THR A 413 15.22 -30.42 30.94
CA THR A 413 14.01 -30.74 30.16
C THR A 413 13.68 -29.63 29.17
N LEU A 414 13.83 -28.36 29.55
CA LEU A 414 13.64 -27.25 28.62
C LEU A 414 14.66 -27.27 27.48
N ILE A 415 15.95 -27.47 27.79
CA ILE A 415 17.00 -27.58 26.77
C ILE A 415 16.73 -28.77 25.84
N ALA A 416 16.31 -29.91 26.39
CA ALA A 416 15.94 -31.09 25.61
C ALA A 416 14.78 -30.79 24.65
N ASN A 417 13.71 -30.15 25.13
CA ASN A 417 12.57 -29.77 24.29
C ASN A 417 12.99 -28.79 23.18
N LEU A 418 13.87 -27.82 23.48
CA LEU A 418 14.37 -26.88 22.47
C LEU A 418 15.23 -27.57 21.40
N LEU A 419 16.04 -28.57 21.79
CA LEU A 419 16.81 -29.40 20.87
C LEU A 419 15.90 -30.27 19.98
N GLU A 420 14.84 -30.86 20.55
CA GLU A 420 13.82 -31.60 19.78
C GLU A 420 13.06 -30.69 18.80
N THR A 421 12.74 -29.46 19.22
CA THR A 421 12.11 -28.46 18.36
C THR A 421 13.05 -28.03 17.22
N ALA A 422 14.37 -28.08 17.44
CA ALA A 422 15.40 -27.89 16.41
C ALA A 422 15.63 -29.15 15.54
N GLY A 423 14.85 -30.22 15.74
CA GLY A 423 14.85 -31.44 14.92
C GLY A 423 15.78 -32.55 15.42
N TYR A 424 16.47 -32.39 16.55
CA TYR A 424 17.33 -33.43 17.11
C TYR A 424 16.51 -34.50 17.85
N LEU A 425 16.78 -35.77 17.57
CA LEU A 425 16.16 -36.87 18.30
C LEU A 425 16.93 -37.14 19.59
N LEU A 426 16.31 -36.80 20.72
CA LEU A 426 16.86 -37.14 22.04
C LEU A 426 16.27 -38.46 22.51
N LYS A 427 17.15 -39.32 23.03
CA LYS A 427 16.72 -40.53 23.73
C LYS A 427 16.46 -40.14 25.19
N ASP A 428 15.23 -40.31 25.66
CA ASP A 428 14.84 -40.05 27.06
C ASP A 428 15.76 -40.82 28.02
N GLN A 429 16.74 -40.12 28.60
CA GLN A 429 17.75 -40.65 29.52
C GLN A 429 17.62 -40.04 30.93
N THR A 430 16.81 -38.98 31.10
CA THR A 430 16.76 -38.16 32.32
C THR A 430 16.00 -38.79 33.49
N ARG A 431 15.50 -40.02 33.37
CA ARG A 431 14.81 -40.73 34.47
C ARG A 431 15.56 -41.90 35.11
N ARG A 432 16.83 -42.15 34.78
CA ARG A 432 17.56 -43.34 35.28
C ARG A 432 18.86 -43.12 36.06
N SER A 433 19.30 -41.88 36.29
CA SER A 433 20.52 -41.63 37.05
C SER A 433 20.21 -40.80 38.30
N LYS A 434 20.15 -41.46 39.46
CA LYS A 434 20.37 -40.77 40.75
C LYS A 434 21.87 -40.57 40.89
N THR A 435 22.36 -39.35 40.75
CA THR A 435 23.72 -39.05 41.23
C THR A 435 23.66 -38.87 42.74
N GLN A 436 24.75 -39.18 43.45
CA GLN A 436 24.80 -39.18 44.93
C GLN A 436 24.62 -37.79 45.58
N THR A 437 24.25 -36.76 44.82
CA THR A 437 24.09 -35.37 45.29
C THR A 437 22.76 -34.73 44.89
N GLY A 438 21.80 -35.47 44.33
CA GLY A 438 20.45 -34.98 44.03
C GLY A 438 19.53 -36.09 43.55
#